data_AF-A0A959DHP7-F1
#
_entry.id   AF-A0A959DHP7-F1
#
_cell.length_a   1.000
_cell.length_b   1.000
_cell.length_c   1.000
_cell.angle_alpha   90.00
_cell.angle_beta   90.00
_cell.angle_gamma   90.00
#
_symmetry.space_group_name_H-M   'P 1'
#
loop_
_entity.id
_entity.type
_entity.pdbx_description
1 polymer ?
#
loop_
_entity_poly.entity_id
_entity_poly.type
_entity_poly.pdbx_seq_one_letter_code
_entity_poly.pdbx_strand_id
1 'polypeptide(L)'
;MKKTIWVAAVVAVVASLSTALLFEYSGMMRPVVKVEQVSGAPAQSVLYSKNEAGQLVPLDFTATSEKVMDAVVFIKSTHKLSRNEMGRQGMPDPFREFFQDRGFSPFFQQPPTDGGQPPVEMGAGSGVIINEKGYIITNNHVIDNADEIEVALHDNRTFKASVVGADPATDLALLQIRAEGL
;
A
#
# COMPACT_ATOMS: atom_id res chain seq x y z
N MET A 1 43.02 77.87 -34.39
CA MET A 1 43.11 76.40 -34.53
C MET A 1 42.64 75.61 -33.31
N LYS A 2 42.85 76.05 -32.06
CA LYS A 2 42.41 75.29 -30.86
C LYS A 2 40.87 75.17 -30.71
N LYS A 3 40.11 76.21 -31.05
CA LYS A 3 38.64 76.22 -30.94
C LYS A 3 37.96 75.21 -31.90
N THR A 4 38.50 75.04 -33.11
CA THR A 4 37.93 74.11 -34.10
C THR A 4 38.15 72.65 -33.72
N ILE A 5 39.29 72.33 -33.08
CA ILE A 5 39.56 70.99 -32.55
C ILE A 5 38.60 70.63 -31.42
N TRP A 6 38.30 71.59 -30.53
CA TRP A 6 37.37 71.35 -29.41
C TRP A 6 35.92 71.14 -29.90
N VAL A 7 35.47 71.92 -30.88
CA VAL A 7 34.14 71.72 -31.50
C VAL A 7 34.05 70.37 -32.20
N ALA A 8 35.08 69.95 -32.95
CA ALA A 8 35.09 68.63 -33.59
C ALA A 8 35.04 67.49 -32.57
N ALA A 9 35.73 67.61 -31.44
CA ALA A 9 35.67 66.63 -30.36
C ALA A 9 34.26 66.54 -29.75
N VAL A 10 33.60 67.68 -29.50
CA VAL A 10 32.23 67.70 -28.98
C VAL A 10 31.25 67.05 -29.96
N VAL A 11 31.37 67.35 -31.26
CA VAL A 11 30.50 66.74 -32.28
C VAL A 11 30.69 65.22 -32.36
N ALA A 12 31.93 64.74 -32.27
CA ALA A 12 32.22 63.29 -32.26
C ALA A 12 31.61 62.59 -31.02
N VAL A 13 31.68 63.23 -29.85
CA VAL A 13 31.08 62.70 -28.61
C VAL A 13 29.56 62.69 -28.70
N VAL A 14 28.94 63.74 -29.25
CA VAL A 14 27.48 63.78 -29.43
C VAL A 14 27.03 62.73 -30.45
N ALA A 15 27.75 62.56 -31.57
CA ALA A 15 27.40 61.57 -32.59
C ALA A 15 27.50 60.14 -32.05
N SER A 16 28.56 59.83 -31.29
CA SER A 16 28.74 58.50 -30.67
C SER A 16 27.68 58.22 -29.60
N LEU A 17 27.36 59.19 -28.74
CA LEU A 17 26.26 59.07 -27.76
C LEU A 17 24.91 58.87 -28.44
N SER A 18 24.63 59.64 -29.50
CA SER A 18 23.38 59.54 -30.25
C SER A 18 23.25 58.18 -30.94
N THR A 19 24.35 57.66 -31.48
CA THR A 19 24.37 56.33 -32.11
C THR A 19 24.19 55.22 -31.08
N ALA A 20 24.80 55.33 -29.91
CA ALA A 20 24.62 54.38 -28.81
C ALA A 20 23.16 54.37 -28.29
N LEU A 21 22.57 55.56 -28.10
CA LEU A 21 21.17 55.70 -27.71
C LEU A 21 20.22 55.14 -28.78
N LEU A 22 20.49 55.39 -30.07
CA LEU A 22 19.72 54.79 -31.16
C LEU A 22 19.88 53.26 -31.21
N PHE A 23 21.06 52.73 -30.90
CA PHE A 23 21.29 51.28 -30.84
C PHE A 23 20.50 50.63 -29.70
N GLU A 24 20.43 51.29 -28.55
CA GLU A 24 19.67 50.84 -27.39
C GLU A 24 18.14 51.00 -27.60
N TYR A 25 17.70 52.12 -28.19
CA TYR A 25 16.29 52.40 -28.50
C TYR A 25 15.73 51.54 -29.64
N SER A 26 16.53 51.28 -30.68
CA SER A 26 16.10 50.45 -31.82
C SER A 26 15.92 48.97 -31.47
N GLY A 27 16.24 48.55 -30.24
CA GLY A 27 16.02 47.18 -29.80
C GLY A 27 16.81 46.15 -30.63
N MET A 28 17.92 46.55 -31.25
CA MET A 28 18.73 45.68 -32.12
C MET A 28 19.53 44.62 -31.32
N MET A 29 19.39 44.60 -30.00
CA MET A 29 19.70 43.43 -29.19
C MET A 29 18.55 42.45 -29.35
N ARG A 30 18.69 41.51 -30.31
CA ARG A 30 17.77 40.37 -30.42
C ARG A 30 17.59 39.78 -29.02
N PRO A 31 16.35 39.50 -28.56
CA PRO A 31 16.16 38.90 -27.25
C PRO A 31 17.02 37.65 -27.18
N VAL A 32 17.95 37.61 -26.22
CA VAL A 32 18.73 36.41 -25.96
C VAL A 32 17.73 35.39 -25.46
N VAL A 33 17.28 34.51 -26.36
CA VAL A 33 16.40 33.40 -26.02
C VAL A 33 17.23 32.48 -25.14
N LYS A 34 17.06 32.60 -23.83
CA LYS A 34 17.65 31.69 -22.87
C LYS A 34 16.86 30.38 -22.99
N VAL A 35 17.35 29.47 -23.83
CA VAL A 35 16.76 28.13 -23.99
C VAL A 35 17.10 27.34 -22.75
N GLU A 36 16.19 27.34 -21.77
CA GLU A 36 16.30 26.48 -20.60
C GLU A 36 15.80 25.09 -21.00
N GLN A 37 16.72 24.14 -21.11
CA GLN A 37 16.37 22.76 -21.43
C GLN A 37 15.72 22.12 -20.21
N VAL A 38 14.38 22.08 -20.19
CA VAL A 38 13.62 21.34 -19.18
C VAL A 38 13.88 19.86 -19.42
N SER A 39 14.83 19.27 -18.67
CA SER A 39 15.15 17.85 -18.80
C SER A 39 14.06 17.02 -18.14
N GLY A 40 13.09 16.60 -18.96
CA GLY A 40 12.06 15.65 -18.61
C GLY A 40 10.73 16.30 -18.29
N ALA A 41 9.70 15.93 -19.05
CA ALA A 41 8.35 15.99 -18.50
C ALA A 41 8.33 15.11 -17.22
N PRO A 42 7.59 15.48 -16.16
CA PRO A 42 7.31 14.56 -15.06
C PRO A 42 6.39 13.45 -15.61
N ALA A 43 6.97 12.50 -16.34
CA ALA A 43 6.25 11.32 -16.81
C ALA A 43 6.13 10.37 -15.62
N GLN A 44 5.02 10.48 -14.89
CA GLN A 44 4.61 9.41 -14.00
C GLN A 44 4.13 8.25 -14.88
N SER A 45 4.77 7.08 -14.74
CA SER A 45 4.27 5.87 -15.35
C SER A 45 2.94 5.50 -14.71
N VAL A 46 1.84 5.94 -15.30
CA VAL A 46 0.50 5.48 -14.94
C VAL A 46 0.25 4.18 -15.70
N LEU A 47 -0.03 3.11 -14.96
CA LEU A 47 -0.51 1.87 -15.53
C LEU A 47 -1.96 2.10 -15.96
N TYR A 48 -2.27 1.80 -17.22
CA TYR A 48 -3.61 1.91 -17.77
C TYR A 48 -4.20 0.50 -17.93
N SER A 49 -5.48 0.35 -17.59
CA SER A 49 -6.26 -0.85 -17.89
C SER A 49 -7.32 -0.51 -18.94
N LYS A 50 -7.78 -1.52 -19.66
CA LYS A 50 -8.87 -1.39 -20.62
C LYS A 50 -10.18 -1.76 -19.93
N ASN A 51 -11.12 -0.83 -19.83
CA ASN A 51 -12.45 -1.12 -19.26
C ASN A 51 -13.32 -1.93 -20.24
N GLU A 52 -14.51 -2.35 -19.81
CA GLU A 52 -15.45 -3.14 -20.63
C GLU A 52 -15.88 -2.42 -21.93
N ALA A 53 -15.89 -1.08 -21.92
CA ALA A 53 -16.17 -0.24 -23.09
C ALA A 53 -14.95 -0.05 -24.02
N GLY A 54 -13.81 -0.66 -23.68
CA GLY A 54 -12.59 -0.60 -24.46
C GLY A 54 -11.76 0.68 -24.31
N GLN A 55 -12.11 1.57 -23.37
CA GLN A 55 -11.38 2.78 -23.06
C GLN A 55 -10.20 2.50 -22.12
N LEU A 56 -9.10 3.22 -22.34
CA LEU A 56 -7.94 3.20 -21.45
C LEU A 56 -8.24 4.07 -20.23
N VAL A 57 -8.45 3.41 -19.09
CA VAL A 57 -8.67 4.05 -17.79
C VAL A 57 -7.44 3.82 -16.91
N PRO A 58 -7.19 4.67 -15.89
CA PRO A 58 -6.20 4.36 -14.87
C PRO A 58 -6.46 2.97 -14.28
N LEU A 59 -5.40 2.22 -13.97
CA LEU A 59 -5.51 0.91 -13.36
C LEU A 59 -6.27 0.99 -12.04
N ASP A 60 -7.41 0.30 -11.98
CA ASP A 60 -8.28 0.23 -10.81
C ASP A 60 -8.56 -1.24 -10.47
N PHE A 61 -8.43 -1.58 -9.18
CA PHE A 61 -8.66 -2.92 -8.64
C PHE A 61 -10.00 -3.03 -7.91
N THR A 62 -10.73 -1.93 -7.73
CA THR A 62 -11.97 -1.89 -6.93
C THR A 62 -12.99 -2.90 -7.44
N ALA A 63 -13.28 -2.92 -8.74
CA ALA A 63 -14.24 -3.84 -9.34
C ALA A 63 -13.81 -5.32 -9.28
N THR A 64 -12.49 -5.59 -9.33
CA THR A 64 -11.97 -6.96 -9.21
C THR A 64 -12.05 -7.41 -7.76
N SER A 65 -11.65 -6.55 -6.82
CA SER A 65 -11.76 -6.79 -5.38
C SER A 65 -13.20 -7.06 -4.99
N GLU A 66 -14.15 -6.23 -5.42
CA GLU A 66 -15.58 -6.41 -5.13
C GLU A 66 -16.12 -7.78 -5.55
N LYS A 67 -15.60 -8.36 -6.64
CA LYS A 67 -15.99 -9.70 -7.11
C LYS A 67 -15.35 -10.86 -6.34
N VAL A 68 -14.23 -10.64 -5.64
CA VAL A 68 -13.46 -11.71 -4.99
C VAL A 68 -13.48 -11.64 -3.46
N MET A 69 -13.91 -10.53 -2.87
CA MET A 69 -13.95 -10.34 -1.42
C MET A 69 -14.77 -11.43 -0.71
N ASP A 70 -15.86 -11.88 -1.33
CA ASP A 70 -16.74 -12.90 -0.75
C ASP A 70 -16.04 -14.24 -0.53
N ALA A 71 -15.04 -14.56 -1.36
CA ALA A 71 -14.27 -15.79 -1.26
C ALA A 71 -13.17 -15.74 -0.19
N VAL A 72 -12.72 -14.55 0.22
CA VAL A 72 -11.62 -14.39 1.17
C VAL A 72 -12.16 -14.33 2.59
N VAL A 73 -11.60 -15.15 3.47
CA VAL A 73 -12.01 -15.24 4.88
C VAL A 73 -10.86 -14.91 5.81
N PHE A 74 -11.20 -14.41 6.99
CA PHE A 74 -10.29 -14.26 8.11
C PHE A 74 -10.35 -15.50 9.00
N ILE A 75 -9.20 -16.00 9.43
CA ILE A 75 -9.07 -17.18 10.27
C ILE A 75 -8.46 -16.75 11.60
N LYS A 76 -9.08 -17.16 12.69
CA LYS A 76 -8.61 -16.96 14.05
C LYS A 76 -8.36 -18.33 14.68
N SER A 77 -7.14 -18.57 15.13
CA SER A 77 -6.77 -19.76 15.89
C SER A 77 -6.61 -19.41 17.36
N THR A 78 -7.02 -20.32 18.23
CA THR A 78 -6.93 -20.14 19.68
C THR A 78 -6.21 -21.32 20.30
N HIS A 79 -5.19 -21.05 21.11
CA HIS A 79 -4.40 -22.02 21.86
C HIS A 79 -4.58 -21.77 23.36
N LYS A 80 -5.03 -22.78 24.08
CA LYS A 80 -5.16 -22.78 25.53
C LYS A 80 -3.84 -23.23 26.11
N LEU A 81 -3.03 -22.28 26.59
CA LEU A 81 -1.76 -22.63 27.24
C LEU A 81 -2.06 -23.42 28.51
N SER A 82 -1.49 -24.62 28.63
CA SER A 82 -1.67 -25.41 29.84
C SER A 82 -0.83 -24.80 30.97
N ARG A 83 -1.39 -24.73 32.19
CA ARG A 83 -0.77 -24.09 33.37
C ARG A 83 0.65 -24.60 33.70
N ASN A 84 1.04 -25.78 33.20
CA ASN A 84 2.38 -26.35 33.36
C ASN A 84 3.46 -25.81 32.39
N GLU A 85 3.08 -25.08 31.34
CA GLU A 85 4.02 -24.53 30.34
C GLU A 85 4.39 -23.06 30.61
N MET A 86 3.86 -22.47 31.69
CA MET A 86 4.09 -21.08 32.10
C MET A 86 5.55 -20.76 32.48
N GLY A 87 6.47 -21.73 32.39
CA GLY A 87 7.89 -21.59 32.72
C GLY A 87 8.85 -21.52 31.53
N ARG A 88 8.41 -21.73 30.28
CA ARG A 88 9.31 -21.71 29.12
C ARG A 88 8.63 -21.05 27.93
N GLN A 89 9.34 -20.11 27.32
CA GLN A 89 9.00 -19.42 26.06
C GLN A 89 7.92 -18.33 26.16
N GLY A 90 8.33 -17.16 26.66
CA GLY A 90 7.97 -15.93 25.97
C GLY A 90 8.78 -15.86 24.67
N MET A 91 8.25 -16.43 23.60
CA MET A 91 8.79 -16.19 22.27
C MET A 91 8.26 -14.81 21.85
N PRO A 92 9.12 -13.84 21.47
CA PRO A 92 8.64 -12.64 20.82
C PRO A 92 8.21 -13.07 19.42
N ASP A 93 6.91 -13.26 19.22
CA ASP A 93 6.38 -13.64 17.92
C ASP A 93 6.33 -12.39 17.03
N PRO A 94 7.21 -12.26 16.02
CA PRO A 94 7.23 -11.11 15.09
C PRO A 94 5.91 -10.93 14.34
N PHE A 95 5.05 -11.96 14.33
CA PHE A 95 3.68 -11.88 13.84
C PHE A 95 2.81 -11.00 14.74
N ARG A 96 2.90 -11.14 16.08
CA ARG A 96 2.11 -10.34 17.03
C ARG A 96 2.34 -8.84 16.84
N GLU A 97 3.59 -8.44 16.61
CA GLU A 97 3.97 -7.05 16.34
C GLU A 97 3.41 -6.56 14.98
N PHE A 98 3.36 -7.42 13.96
CA PHE A 98 2.73 -7.08 12.67
C PHE A 98 1.20 -6.89 12.75
N PHE A 99 0.48 -7.70 13.54
CA PHE A 99 -0.99 -7.64 13.60
C PHE A 99 -1.54 -6.69 14.67
N GLN A 100 -0.87 -6.53 15.82
CA GLN A 100 -1.33 -5.58 16.86
C GLN A 100 -1.05 -4.12 16.51
N ASP A 101 0.15 -3.79 16.01
CA ASP A 101 0.55 -2.38 15.78
C ASP A 101 0.07 -1.79 14.44
N ARG A 102 -0.40 -2.62 13.50
CA ARG A 102 -0.87 -2.14 12.18
C ARG A 102 -2.37 -1.86 12.07
N GLY A 103 -3.09 -1.77 13.19
CA GLY A 103 -4.49 -1.33 13.20
C GLY A 103 -5.55 -2.42 12.95
N PHE A 104 -5.18 -3.71 13.00
CA PHE A 104 -6.16 -4.82 13.08
C PHE A 104 -6.75 -4.98 14.50
N SER A 105 -6.38 -4.09 15.42
CA SER A 105 -6.76 -4.08 16.84
C SER A 105 -8.26 -4.22 17.18
N PRO A 106 -9.24 -3.81 16.34
CA PRO A 106 -10.66 -4.05 16.65
C PRO A 106 -11.02 -5.54 16.77
N PHE A 107 -10.30 -6.43 16.09
CA PHE A 107 -10.54 -7.88 16.09
C PHE A 107 -9.71 -8.63 17.15
N PHE A 108 -8.68 -7.99 17.72
CA PHE A 108 -7.74 -8.57 18.69
C PHE A 108 -7.92 -7.99 20.10
N GLN A 109 -9.17 -7.72 20.51
CA GLN A 109 -9.45 -7.32 21.87
C GLN A 109 -9.20 -8.51 22.82
N GLN A 110 -8.02 -8.54 23.42
CA GLN A 110 -7.72 -9.41 24.55
C GLN A 110 -8.69 -9.05 25.68
N PRO A 111 -9.49 -10.01 26.19
CA PRO A 111 -10.33 -9.75 27.35
C PRO A 111 -9.43 -9.33 28.54
N PRO A 112 -9.89 -8.44 29.43
CA PRO A 112 -9.14 -8.09 30.63
C PRO A 112 -8.82 -9.36 31.41
N THR A 113 -7.55 -9.61 31.68
CA THR A 113 -7.08 -10.74 32.48
C THR A 113 -7.46 -10.49 33.95
N ASP A 114 -8.71 -10.80 34.28
CA ASP A 114 -9.21 -10.78 35.65
C ASP A 114 -9.32 -12.24 36.14
N GLY A 115 -8.53 -12.60 37.16
CA GLY A 115 -8.72 -13.83 37.95
C GLY A 115 -8.46 -15.19 37.26
N GLY A 116 -7.20 -15.65 37.26
CA GLY A 116 -6.87 -17.09 37.37
C GLY A 116 -7.08 -18.01 36.16
N GLN A 117 -7.53 -17.50 35.01
CA GLN A 117 -7.60 -18.29 33.78
C GLN A 117 -6.21 -18.39 33.11
N PRO A 118 -5.85 -19.56 32.55
CA PRO A 118 -4.61 -19.70 31.80
C PRO A 118 -4.56 -18.69 30.63
N PRO A 119 -3.39 -18.12 30.32
CA PRO A 119 -3.26 -17.22 29.18
C PRO A 119 -3.69 -17.95 27.90
N VAL A 120 -4.50 -17.28 27.09
CA VAL A 120 -4.92 -17.79 25.79
C VAL A 120 -4.05 -17.12 24.74
N GLU A 121 -3.36 -17.90 23.94
CA GLU A 121 -2.62 -17.41 22.79
C GLU A 121 -3.54 -17.46 21.56
N MET A 122 -3.51 -16.40 20.75
CA MET A 122 -4.37 -16.26 19.57
C MET A 122 -3.51 -16.09 18.34
N GLY A 123 -3.69 -16.97 17.36
CA GLY A 123 -3.15 -16.82 16.01
C GLY A 123 -4.20 -16.24 15.07
N ALA A 124 -3.73 -15.71 13.95
CA ALA A 124 -4.60 -15.19 12.91
C ALA A 124 -4.03 -15.49 11.52
N GLY A 125 -4.89 -15.47 10.52
CA GLY A 125 -4.51 -15.68 9.14
C GLY A 125 -5.65 -15.41 8.19
N SER A 126 -5.44 -15.72 6.92
CA SER A 126 -6.48 -15.66 5.89
C SER A 126 -6.70 -17.03 5.27
N GLY A 127 -7.84 -17.21 4.63
CA GLY A 127 -8.14 -18.36 3.81
C GLY A 127 -8.99 -17.98 2.61
N VAL A 128 -9.18 -18.94 1.71
CA VAL A 128 -10.02 -18.78 0.53
C VAL A 128 -11.03 -19.91 0.47
N ILE A 129 -12.32 -19.56 0.35
CA ILE A 129 -13.40 -20.49 0.10
C ILE A 129 -13.27 -21.01 -1.33
N ILE A 130 -13.18 -22.33 -1.49
CA ILE A 130 -12.99 -22.97 -2.80
C ILE A 130 -14.27 -23.59 -3.37
N ASN A 131 -15.34 -23.70 -2.56
CA ASN A 131 -16.64 -24.20 -3.01
C ASN A 131 -17.79 -23.77 -2.09
N GLU A 132 -19.02 -23.90 -2.60
CA GLU A 132 -20.27 -23.65 -1.88
C GLU A 132 -20.51 -24.60 -0.69
N LYS A 133 -19.72 -25.68 -0.57
CA LYS A 133 -19.79 -26.62 0.57
C LYS A 133 -19.00 -26.14 1.78
N GLY A 134 -18.41 -24.94 1.72
CA GLY A 134 -17.67 -24.32 2.81
C GLY A 134 -16.26 -24.87 3.02
N TYR A 135 -15.63 -25.43 1.98
CA TYR A 135 -14.23 -25.80 2.06
C TYR A 135 -13.35 -24.57 1.88
N ILE A 136 -12.34 -24.44 2.74
CA ILE A 136 -11.43 -23.30 2.79
C ILE A 136 -9.99 -23.79 2.76
N ILE A 137 -9.17 -23.21 1.88
CA ILE A 137 -7.72 -23.43 1.88
C ILE A 137 -7.04 -22.32 2.66
N THR A 138 -6.07 -22.69 3.50
CA THR A 138 -5.19 -21.78 4.24
C THR A 138 -3.81 -22.42 4.42
N ASN A 139 -2.93 -21.74 5.14
CA ASN A 139 -1.63 -22.27 5.52
C ASN A 139 -1.74 -23.22 6.72
N ASN A 140 -0.90 -24.25 6.77
CA ASN A 140 -0.85 -25.17 7.91
C ASN A 140 -0.42 -24.43 9.19
N HIS A 141 0.58 -23.55 9.11
CA HIS A 141 1.06 -22.80 10.29
C HIS A 141 0.00 -21.88 10.93
N VAL A 142 -1.06 -21.52 10.22
CA VAL A 142 -2.17 -20.72 10.76
C VAL A 142 -3.02 -21.54 11.74
N ILE A 143 -3.10 -22.86 11.52
CA ILE A 143 -3.99 -23.76 12.27
C ILE A 143 -3.25 -24.79 13.12
N ASP A 144 -1.92 -24.84 13.03
CA ASP A 144 -1.10 -25.85 13.69
C ASP A 144 -1.23 -25.76 15.22
N ASN A 145 -1.53 -26.88 15.88
CA ASN A 145 -1.79 -26.98 17.33
C ASN A 145 -2.92 -26.09 17.88
N ALA A 146 -3.82 -25.57 17.04
CA ALA A 146 -4.95 -24.77 17.49
C ALA A 146 -6.02 -25.64 18.17
N ASP A 147 -6.46 -25.25 19.38
CA ASP A 147 -7.58 -25.90 20.07
C ASP A 147 -8.92 -25.55 19.43
N GLU A 148 -9.03 -24.33 18.91
CA GLU A 148 -10.24 -23.81 18.30
C GLU A 148 -9.90 -22.92 17.12
N ILE A 149 -10.66 -23.09 16.03
CA ILE A 149 -10.51 -22.33 14.79
C ILE A 149 -11.85 -21.69 14.46
N GLU A 150 -11.85 -20.36 14.40
CA GLU A 150 -12.99 -19.53 13.98
C GLU A 150 -12.68 -18.90 12.63
N VAL A 151 -13.65 -18.92 11.72
CA VAL A 151 -13.58 -18.29 10.41
C VAL A 151 -14.58 -17.15 10.37
N ALA A 152 -14.14 -15.95 10.01
CA ALA A 152 -14.97 -14.79 9.77
C ALA A 152 -15.04 -14.47 8.27
N LEU A 153 -16.25 -14.33 7.75
CA LEU A 153 -16.52 -13.93 6.37
C LEU A 153 -16.51 -12.41 6.23
N HIS A 154 -16.44 -11.92 4.99
CA HIS A 154 -16.46 -10.48 4.68
C HIS A 154 -17.72 -9.76 5.22
N ASP A 155 -18.83 -10.48 5.35
CA ASP A 155 -20.13 -9.98 5.84
C ASP A 155 -20.24 -9.99 7.38
N ASN A 156 -19.13 -10.25 8.08
CA ASN A 156 -19.00 -10.36 9.54
C ASN A 156 -19.67 -11.59 10.17
N ARG A 157 -20.13 -12.58 9.39
CA ARG A 157 -20.57 -13.85 9.96
C ARG A 157 -19.35 -14.67 10.41
N THR A 158 -19.47 -15.32 11.56
CA THR A 158 -18.42 -16.18 12.13
C THR A 158 -18.89 -17.62 12.28
N PHE A 159 -18.00 -18.56 11.97
CA PHE A 159 -18.26 -20.00 12.02
C PHE A 159 -17.09 -20.73 12.66
N LYS A 160 -17.39 -21.79 13.42
CA LYS A 160 -16.35 -22.75 13.82
C LYS A 160 -15.97 -23.61 12.64
N ALA A 161 -14.67 -23.73 12.39
CA ALA A 161 -14.14 -24.58 11.35
C ALA A 161 -13.66 -25.93 11.91
N SER A 162 -13.74 -26.96 11.09
CA SER A 162 -13.12 -28.26 11.35
C SER A 162 -11.97 -28.47 10.37
N VAL A 163 -10.87 -29.04 10.84
CA VAL A 163 -9.74 -29.41 9.98
C VAL A 163 -10.11 -30.69 9.23
N VAL A 164 -10.13 -30.62 7.90
CA VAL A 164 -10.35 -31.78 7.01
C VAL A 164 -9.04 -32.51 6.77
N GLY A 165 -7.95 -31.76 6.60
CA GLY A 165 -6.60 -32.29 6.42
C GLY A 165 -5.56 -31.18 6.38
N ALA A 166 -4.31 -31.55 6.65
CA ALA A 166 -3.18 -30.64 6.63
C ALA A 166 -1.96 -31.34 6.02
N ASP A 167 -1.14 -30.57 5.29
CA ASP A 167 0.15 -30.99 4.75
C ASP A 167 1.25 -30.05 5.26
N PRO A 168 1.99 -30.45 6.31
CA PRO A 168 3.10 -29.68 6.85
C PRO A 168 4.26 -29.48 5.86
N ALA A 169 4.42 -30.35 4.86
CA ALA A 169 5.54 -30.26 3.92
C ALA A 169 5.36 -29.10 2.92
N THR A 170 4.12 -28.80 2.54
CA THR A 170 3.77 -27.69 1.66
C THR A 170 3.18 -26.49 2.40
N ASP A 171 3.05 -26.57 3.72
CA ASP A 171 2.38 -25.58 4.57
C ASP A 171 0.94 -25.28 4.11
N LEU A 172 0.16 -26.31 3.76
CA LEU A 172 -1.24 -26.17 3.34
C LEU A 172 -2.19 -26.86 4.31
N ALA A 173 -3.36 -26.29 4.49
CA ALA A 173 -4.45 -26.89 5.25
C ALA A 173 -5.79 -26.69 4.57
N LEU A 174 -6.66 -27.69 4.71
CA LEU A 174 -8.03 -27.69 4.25
C LEU A 174 -8.96 -27.68 5.47
N LEU A 175 -9.76 -26.63 5.57
CA LEU A 175 -10.78 -26.46 6.59
C LEU A 175 -12.17 -26.63 5.98
N GLN A 176 -13.15 -26.92 6.84
CA GLN A 176 -14.56 -26.92 6.47
C GLN A 176 -15.39 -26.15 7.49
N ILE A 177 -16.27 -25.27 7.01
CA ILE A 177 -17.31 -24.60 7.79
C ILE A 177 -18.70 -25.09 7.35
N ARG A 178 -19.68 -25.00 8.27
CA ARG A 178 -21.09 -25.23 7.96
C ARG A 178 -21.79 -23.88 7.82
N ALA A 179 -21.90 -23.39 6.59
CA ALA A 179 -22.55 -22.13 6.26
C ALA A 179 -23.39 -22.30 4.98
N GLU A 180 -24.48 -21.54 4.88
CA GLU A 180 -25.32 -21.43 3.69
C GLU A 180 -25.14 -20.05 3.06
N GLY A 181 -25.21 -19.95 1.72
CA GLY A 181 -25.00 -18.68 1.00
C GLY A 181 -23.56 -18.17 1.14
N LEU A 182 -22.64 -18.90 0.51
CA LEU A 182 -21.21 -18.58 0.37
C LEU A 182 -20.90 -18.08 -1.03
#